data_AF-A0A2W0C1D1-F1
#
_entry.id   AF-A0A2W0C1D1-F1
#
_cell.length_a   1.000
_cell.length_b   1.000
_cell.length_c   1.000
_cell.angle_alpha   90.00
_cell.angle_beta   90.00
_cell.angle_gamma   90.00
#
_symmetry.space_group_name_H-M   'P 1'
#
loop_
_entity.id
_entity.type
_entity.pdbx_description
1 polymer ?
#
loop_
_entity_poly.entity_id
_entity_poly.type
_entity_poly.pdbx_seq_one_letter_code
_entity_poly.pdbx_strand_id
1 'polypeptide(L)'
;MSDVLTKQELVVKLLELLSQTNFDQEQSNTYVNRLLDPFKWEGVPYVEMENGTYIVTIYERGMPMLKKRLKQTEMVIYWLLEDIIFTTVHVEMLKKYDVDNINTHLKYTSEVIQEMDRNVMNAFQQLGEPYLHWHQTGKRQELESMQPRGRDEGHD
;
A
#
# COMPACT_ATOMS: atom_id res chain seq x y z
N MET A 1 24.17 -2.27 4.26
CA MET A 1 23.68 -3.25 3.27
C MET A 1 22.21 -3.43 3.58
N SER A 2 21.31 -3.05 2.68
CA SER A 2 19.88 -3.27 2.86
C SER A 2 19.54 -4.61 2.23
N ASP A 3 19.39 -5.62 3.08
CA ASP A 3 19.04 -6.97 2.66
C ASP A 3 17.65 -6.96 2.01
N VAL A 4 17.55 -7.58 0.84
CA VAL A 4 16.27 -7.78 0.15
C VAL A 4 15.49 -8.79 0.98
N LEU A 5 14.44 -8.34 1.64
CA LEU A 5 13.51 -9.18 2.36
C LEU A 5 12.70 -10.03 1.38
N THR A 6 12.50 -11.29 1.74
CA THR A 6 11.51 -12.17 1.12
C THR A 6 10.10 -11.64 1.35
N LYS A 7 9.14 -12.18 0.59
CA LYS A 7 7.72 -11.86 0.73
C LYS A 7 7.18 -12.14 2.15
N GLN A 8 7.67 -13.21 2.77
CA GLN A 8 7.29 -13.58 4.14
C GLN A 8 7.84 -12.57 5.15
N GLU A 9 9.09 -12.14 4.98
CA GLU A 9 9.71 -11.13 5.85
C GLU A 9 9.07 -9.75 5.68
N LEU A 10 8.65 -9.38 4.45
CA LEU A 10 7.83 -8.18 4.23
C LEU A 10 6.52 -8.23 5.01
N VAL A 11 5.82 -9.37 4.97
CA VAL A 11 4.58 -9.57 5.73
C VAL A 11 4.81 -9.41 7.23
N VAL A 12 5.82 -10.08 7.79
CA VAL A 12 6.17 -9.95 9.21
C VAL A 12 6.44 -8.48 9.55
N LYS A 13 7.22 -7.78 8.72
CA LYS A 13 7.56 -6.38 8.97
C LYS A 13 6.35 -5.45 8.90
N LEU A 14 5.44 -5.67 7.96
CA LEU A 14 4.20 -4.90 7.83
C LEU A 14 3.27 -5.13 9.03
N LEU A 15 3.14 -6.38 9.50
CA LEU A 15 2.37 -6.70 10.70
C LEU A 15 2.94 -6.01 11.94
N GLU A 16 4.27 -6.06 12.12
CA GLU A 16 4.95 -5.36 13.23
C GLU A 16 4.68 -3.84 13.20
N LEU A 17 4.72 -3.22 12.02
CA LEU A 17 4.44 -1.79 11.87
C LEU A 17 2.97 -1.50 12.18
N LEU A 18 2.03 -2.24 11.58
CA LEU A 18 0.59 -2.02 11.77
C LEU A 18 0.14 -2.32 13.21
N SER A 19 0.85 -3.17 13.95
CA SER A 19 0.60 -3.41 15.38
C SER A 19 0.81 -2.18 16.27
N GLN A 20 1.53 -1.17 15.78
CA GLN A 20 1.73 0.10 16.48
C GLN A 20 0.57 1.08 16.25
N THR A 21 -0.33 0.77 15.32
CA THR A 21 -1.50 1.59 15.01
C THR A 21 -2.71 1.15 15.84
N ASN A 22 -3.65 2.07 16.04
CA ASN A 22 -4.93 1.80 16.70
C ASN A 22 -5.95 1.07 15.81
N PHE A 23 -5.55 0.61 14.62
CA PHE A 23 -6.44 -0.13 13.73
C PHE A 23 -6.80 -1.50 14.29
N ASP A 24 -7.96 -1.99 13.84
CA ASP A 24 -8.35 -3.37 14.08
C ASP A 24 -7.30 -4.33 13.49
N GLN A 25 -6.71 -5.15 14.36
CA GLN A 25 -5.57 -5.99 13.99
C GLN A 25 -6.02 -7.16 13.12
N GLU A 26 -7.21 -7.73 13.35
CA GLU A 26 -7.72 -8.83 12.52
C GLU A 26 -7.93 -8.38 11.06
N GLN A 27 -8.53 -7.20 10.90
CA GLN A 27 -8.72 -6.58 9.60
C GLN A 27 -7.38 -6.23 8.92
N SER A 28 -6.47 -5.57 9.64
CA SER A 28 -5.15 -5.20 9.11
C SER A 28 -4.35 -6.44 8.69
N ASN A 29 -4.39 -7.50 9.49
CA ASN A 29 -3.75 -8.78 9.19
C ASN A 29 -4.32 -9.42 7.92
N THR A 30 -5.64 -9.31 7.71
CA THR A 30 -6.27 -9.84 6.49
C THR A 30 -5.70 -9.20 5.24
N TYR A 31 -5.49 -7.88 5.22
CA TYR A 31 -4.90 -7.19 4.07
C TYR A 31 -3.43 -7.52 3.86
N VAL A 32 -2.64 -7.59 4.94
CA VAL A 32 -1.22 -7.97 4.84
C VAL A 32 -1.09 -9.42 4.35
N ASN A 33 -1.89 -10.34 4.88
CA ASN A 33 -1.80 -11.76 4.51
C ASN A 33 -2.21 -12.03 3.07
N ARG A 34 -3.05 -11.18 2.46
CA ARG A 34 -3.35 -11.24 1.00
C ARG A 34 -2.11 -11.09 0.15
N LEU A 35 -1.04 -10.46 0.65
CA LEU A 35 0.22 -10.43 -0.08
C LEU A 35 0.66 -11.86 -0.37
N LEU A 36 0.55 -12.82 0.56
CA LEU A 36 0.98 -14.21 0.36
C LEU A 36 0.08 -15.02 -0.58
N ASP A 37 -1.10 -14.51 -0.93
CA ASP A 37 -2.04 -15.22 -1.79
C ASP A 37 -1.46 -15.38 -3.21
N PRO A 38 -1.50 -16.59 -3.81
CA PRO A 38 -1.20 -16.75 -5.23
C PRO A 38 -2.21 -16.04 -6.15
N PHE A 39 -3.43 -15.78 -5.67
CA PHE A 39 -4.48 -15.14 -6.45
C PHE A 39 -4.28 -13.62 -6.54
N LYS A 40 -4.46 -13.07 -7.75
CA LYS A 40 -4.30 -11.65 -8.07
C LYS A 40 -5.63 -10.92 -7.90
N TRP A 41 -5.96 -10.58 -6.66
CA TRP A 41 -7.17 -9.83 -6.33
C TRP A 41 -7.20 -8.45 -7.01
N GLU A 42 -8.39 -8.03 -7.45
CA GLU A 42 -8.58 -6.69 -8.01
C GLU A 42 -8.31 -5.61 -6.95
N GLY A 43 -7.57 -4.57 -7.33
CA GLY A 43 -7.25 -3.45 -6.45
C GLY A 43 -6.28 -3.76 -5.31
N VAL A 44 -5.80 -5.00 -5.17
CA VAL A 44 -4.86 -5.39 -4.10
C VAL A 44 -3.43 -5.47 -4.66
N PRO A 45 -2.41 -4.96 -3.95
CA PRO A 45 -1.02 -5.11 -4.37
C PRO A 45 -0.57 -6.57 -4.45
N TYR A 46 0.00 -6.93 -5.60
CA TYR A 46 0.70 -8.18 -5.81
C TYR A 46 2.21 -7.92 -5.87
N VAL A 47 2.98 -8.64 -5.05
CA VAL A 47 4.45 -8.47 -4.95
C VAL A 47 5.16 -9.69 -5.51
N GLU A 48 6.00 -9.44 -6.51
CA GLU A 48 6.97 -10.39 -7.08
C GLU A 48 8.39 -9.91 -6.78
N MET A 49 9.36 -10.84 -6.81
CA MET A 49 10.77 -10.51 -6.70
C MET A 49 11.52 -11.02 -7.93
N GLU A 50 12.25 -10.14 -8.60
CA GLU A 50 13.08 -10.45 -9.76
C GLU A 50 14.45 -9.83 -9.57
N ASN A 51 15.51 -10.65 -9.51
CA ASN A 51 16.91 -10.19 -9.42
C ASN A 51 17.16 -9.12 -8.33
N GLY A 52 16.62 -9.35 -7.11
CA GLY A 52 16.75 -8.41 -5.99
C GLY A 52 15.93 -7.12 -6.13
N THR A 53 14.97 -7.08 -7.05
CA THR A 53 14.03 -5.98 -7.25
C THR A 53 12.61 -6.45 -6.95
N TYR A 54 11.87 -5.68 -6.15
CA TYR A 54 10.45 -5.88 -5.94
C TYR A 54 9.67 -5.35 -7.14
N ILE A 55 8.73 -6.15 -7.63
CA ILE A 55 7.75 -5.74 -8.63
C ILE A 55 6.41 -5.71 -7.93
N VAL A 56 5.86 -4.52 -7.73
CA VAL A 56 4.53 -4.33 -7.15
C VAL A 56 3.55 -4.03 -8.27
N THR A 57 2.48 -4.82 -8.36
CA THR A 57 1.46 -4.69 -9.41
C THR A 57 0.07 -4.63 -8.78
N ILE A 58 -0.74 -3.65 -9.16
CA ILE A 58 -2.19 -3.66 -8.90
C ILE A 58 -2.91 -4.01 -10.21
N TYR A 59 -3.83 -4.97 -10.12
CA TYR A 59 -4.65 -5.41 -11.23
C TYR A 59 -6.08 -4.85 -11.14
N GLU A 60 -6.69 -4.56 -12.29
CA GLU A 60 -8.11 -4.25 -12.43
C GLU A 60 -8.64 -5.01 -13.65
N ARG A 61 -9.71 -5.80 -13.50
CA ARG A 61 -10.27 -6.64 -14.59
C ARG A 61 -9.21 -7.52 -15.27
N GLY A 62 -8.27 -8.03 -14.49
CA GLY A 62 -7.14 -8.85 -14.96
C GLY A 62 -6.01 -8.06 -15.65
N MET A 63 -6.14 -6.75 -15.82
CA MET A 63 -5.15 -5.89 -16.46
C MET A 63 -4.28 -5.17 -15.43
N PRO A 64 -2.95 -5.06 -15.63
CA PRO A 64 -2.08 -4.33 -14.72
C PRO A 64 -2.33 -2.81 -14.86
N MET A 65 -2.97 -2.21 -13.86
CA MET A 65 -3.24 -0.77 -13.82
C MET A 65 -2.07 0.03 -13.25
N LEU A 66 -1.37 -0.56 -12.29
CA LEU A 66 -0.15 -0.02 -11.73
C LEU A 66 0.91 -1.11 -11.72
N LYS A 67 2.12 -0.78 -12.17
CA LYS A 67 3.28 -1.66 -12.04
C LYS A 67 4.51 -0.83 -11.69
N LYS A 68 5.18 -1.18 -10.59
CA LYS A 68 6.37 -0.46 -10.08
C LYS A 68 7.49 -1.41 -9.75
N ARG A 69 8.72 -0.96 -10.00
CA ARG A 69 9.96 -1.67 -9.68
C ARG A 69 10.68 -0.92 -8.56
N LEU A 70 10.85 -1.55 -7.40
CA LEU A 70 11.47 -0.97 -6.22
C LEU A 70 12.68 -1.82 -5.82
N LYS A 71 13.86 -1.21 -5.72
CA LYS A 71 15.09 -1.91 -5.32
C LYS A 71 15.37 -1.89 -3.83
N GLN A 72 14.80 -0.93 -3.12
CA GLN A 72 15.06 -0.71 -1.70
C GLN A 72 13.90 -1.27 -0.88
N THR A 73 14.22 -2.16 0.07
CA THR A 73 13.26 -2.80 0.98
C THR A 73 12.37 -1.79 1.70
N GLU A 74 12.95 -0.74 2.27
CA GLU A 74 12.16 0.29 2.98
C GLU A 74 11.15 1.01 2.09
N MET A 75 11.45 1.16 0.80
CA MET A 75 10.55 1.81 -0.15
C MET A 75 9.37 0.92 -0.51
N VAL A 76 9.57 -0.40 -0.63
CA VAL A 76 8.46 -1.35 -0.83
C VAL A 76 7.63 -1.48 0.45
N ILE A 77 8.25 -1.47 1.63
CA ILE A 77 7.54 -1.45 2.91
C ILE A 77 6.64 -0.22 2.98
N TYR A 78 7.20 0.98 2.78
CA TYR A 78 6.43 2.22 2.82
C TYR A 78 5.30 2.23 1.78
N TRP A 79 5.57 1.81 0.55
CA TRP A 79 4.56 1.78 -0.50
C TRP A 79 3.37 0.87 -0.14
N LEU A 80 3.67 -0.35 0.36
CA LEU A 80 2.64 -1.30 0.80
C LEU A 80 1.91 -0.81 2.05
N LEU A 81 2.63 -0.21 2.98
CA LEU A 81 2.08 0.32 4.22
C LEU A 81 1.08 1.42 3.96
N GLU A 82 1.41 2.37 3.07
CA GLU A 82 0.48 3.43 2.68
C GLU A 82 -0.77 2.86 2.03
N ASP A 83 -0.65 1.88 1.14
CA ASP A 83 -1.79 1.21 0.52
C ASP A 83 -2.72 0.51 1.53
N ILE A 84 -2.13 -0.23 2.47
CA ILE A 84 -2.88 -0.94 3.51
C ILE A 84 -3.55 0.05 4.46
N ILE A 85 -2.86 1.12 4.89
CA ILE A 85 -3.43 2.15 5.76
C ILE A 85 -4.62 2.83 5.08
N PHE A 86 -4.48 3.26 3.82
CA PHE A 86 -5.59 3.86 3.08
C PHE A 86 -6.77 2.91 2.95
N THR A 87 -6.53 1.63 2.65
CA THR A 87 -7.56 0.59 2.53
C THR A 87 -8.28 0.37 3.86
N THR A 88 -7.53 0.25 4.96
CA THR A 88 -8.10 0.07 6.31
C THR A 88 -8.99 1.26 6.69
N VAL A 89 -8.48 2.49 6.53
CA VAL A 89 -9.26 3.71 6.80
C VAL A 89 -10.51 3.77 5.94
N HIS A 90 -10.40 3.43 4.65
CA HIS A 90 -11.55 3.42 3.76
C HIS A 90 -12.65 2.47 4.24
N VAL A 91 -12.28 1.25 4.64
CA VAL A 91 -13.27 0.29 5.15
C VAL A 91 -13.83 0.68 6.52
N GLU A 92 -13.04 1.30 7.39
CA GLU A 92 -13.56 1.89 8.63
C GLU A 92 -14.60 2.99 8.35
N MET A 93 -14.38 3.80 7.30
CA MET A 93 -15.38 4.77 6.85
C MET A 93 -16.64 4.09 6.30
N LEU A 94 -16.50 3.03 5.51
CA LEU A 94 -17.67 2.25 5.04
C LEU A 94 -18.51 1.76 6.23
N LYS A 95 -17.86 1.18 7.25
CA LYS A 95 -18.51 0.74 8.50
C LYS A 95 -19.17 1.91 9.24
N LYS A 96 -18.46 3.03 9.40
CA LYS A 96 -18.96 4.21 10.12
C LYS A 96 -20.21 4.81 9.48
N TYR A 97 -20.27 4.83 8.15
CA TYR A 97 -21.40 5.40 7.40
C TYR A 97 -22.46 4.36 7.01
N ASP A 98 -22.35 3.12 7.51
CA ASP A 98 -23.26 2.00 7.25
C ASP A 98 -23.50 1.76 5.75
N VAL A 99 -22.41 1.71 4.99
CA VAL A 99 -22.43 1.46 3.54
C VAL A 99 -21.59 0.24 3.16
N ASP A 100 -22.02 -0.50 2.14
CA ASP A 100 -21.39 -1.76 1.71
C ASP A 100 -20.54 -1.62 0.44
N ASN A 101 -20.59 -0.45 -0.20
CA ASN A 101 -20.01 -0.14 -1.51
C ASN A 101 -20.42 -1.09 -2.65
N ILE A 102 -21.56 -1.78 -2.48
CA ILE A 102 -22.20 -2.67 -3.45
C ILE A 102 -23.57 -2.11 -3.83
N ASN A 103 -24.41 -1.88 -2.82
CA ASN A 103 -25.76 -1.31 -2.95
C ASN A 103 -25.82 0.13 -2.45
N THR A 104 -24.98 0.46 -1.47
CA THR A 104 -24.87 1.80 -0.88
C THR A 104 -23.43 2.28 -0.93
N HIS A 105 -23.21 3.55 -1.29
CA HIS A 105 -21.86 4.07 -1.54
C HIS A 105 -21.52 5.20 -0.56
N LEU A 106 -20.25 5.24 -0.16
CA LEU A 106 -19.70 6.35 0.61
C LEU A 106 -19.76 7.63 -0.22
N LYS A 107 -20.35 8.68 0.34
CA LYS A 107 -20.32 10.02 -0.27
C LYS A 107 -19.04 10.72 0.15
N TYR A 108 -18.15 10.98 -0.80
CA TYR A 108 -16.88 11.69 -0.56
C TYR A 108 -17.12 13.21 -0.50
N THR A 109 -17.80 13.68 0.54
CA THR A 109 -17.87 15.12 0.84
C THR A 109 -16.53 15.62 1.37
N SER A 110 -16.34 16.93 1.40
CA SER A 110 -15.12 17.55 1.95
C SER A 110 -14.86 17.10 3.39
N GLU A 111 -15.89 16.93 4.20
CA GLU A 111 -15.79 16.47 5.59
C GLU A 111 -15.33 15.01 5.68
N VAL A 112 -15.85 14.14 4.81
CA VAL A 112 -15.47 12.72 4.74
C VAL A 112 -14.01 12.59 4.31
N ILE A 113 -13.59 13.36 3.30
CA ILE A 113 -12.19 13.37 2.83
C ILE A 113 -11.27 13.85 3.95
N GLN A 114 -11.60 14.97 4.60
CA GLN A 114 -10.81 15.49 5.74
C GLN A 114 -10.75 14.51 6.92
N GLU A 115 -11.79 13.70 7.14
CA GLU A 115 -11.75 12.66 8.14
C GLU A 115 -10.83 11.50 7.74
N MET A 116 -10.91 11.03 6.50
CA MET A 116 -10.00 10.01 5.97
C MET A 116 -8.54 10.46 6.08
N ASP A 117 -8.23 11.68 5.64
CA ASP A 117 -6.87 12.24 5.69
C ASP A 117 -6.35 12.31 7.13
N ARG A 118 -7.20 12.71 8.09
CA ARG A 118 -6.84 12.71 9.51
C ARG A 118 -6.57 11.32 10.04
N ASN A 119 -7.39 10.32 9.69
CA ASN A 119 -7.19 8.95 10.16
C ASN A 119 -5.91 8.33 9.59
N VAL A 120 -5.61 8.58 8.31
CA VAL A 120 -4.35 8.17 7.68
C VAL A 120 -3.16 8.85 8.34
N MET A 121 -3.21 10.18 8.53
CA MET A 121 -2.16 10.93 9.20
C MET A 121 -1.92 10.43 10.62
N ASN A 122 -2.99 10.15 11.39
CA ASN A 122 -2.88 9.61 12.74
C ASN A 122 -2.18 8.26 12.77
N ALA A 123 -2.42 7.39 11.77
CA ALA A 123 -1.71 6.11 11.66
C ALA A 123 -0.21 6.34 11.41
N PHE A 124 0.15 7.21 10.48
CA PHE A 124 1.56 7.54 10.22
C PHE A 124 2.25 8.23 11.41
N GLN A 125 1.53 9.04 12.19
CA GLN A 125 2.05 9.61 13.43
C GLN A 125 2.39 8.54 14.47
N GLN A 126 1.59 7.48 14.57
CA GLN A 126 1.84 6.35 15.47
C GLN A 126 3.04 5.52 15.02
N LEU A 127 3.24 5.38 13.70
CA LEU A 127 4.40 4.70 13.13
C LEU A 127 5.71 5.50 13.28
N GLY A 128 5.62 6.83 13.29
CA GLY A 128 6.76 7.73 13.42
C GLY A 128 7.67 7.76 12.19
N GLU A 129 8.91 8.21 12.41
CA GLU A 129 9.93 8.33 11.36
C GLU A 129 10.48 6.97 10.93
N PRO A 130 10.81 6.76 9.64
CA PRO A 130 10.75 7.73 8.53
C PRO A 130 9.39 7.83 7.83
N TYR A 131 8.43 6.97 8.19
CA TYR A 131 7.18 6.80 7.46
C TYR A 131 6.28 8.04 7.52
N LEU A 132 6.25 8.74 8.66
CA LEU A 132 5.55 10.00 8.82
C LEU A 132 6.05 11.06 7.84
N HIS A 133 7.37 11.28 7.79
CA HIS A 133 7.97 12.25 6.87
C HIS A 133 7.71 11.88 5.41
N TRP A 134 7.82 10.61 5.05
CA TRP A 134 7.54 10.14 3.69
C TRP A 134 6.09 10.36 3.28
N HIS A 135 5.13 10.12 4.17
CA HIS A 135 3.72 10.43 3.90
C HIS A 135 3.50 11.94 3.70
N GLN A 136 4.04 12.77 4.60
CA GLN A 136 3.91 14.23 4.53
C GLN A 136 4.55 14.85 3.29
N THR A 137 5.61 14.22 2.76
CA THR A 137 6.35 14.70 1.58
C THR A 137 5.87 14.09 0.27
N GLY A 138 4.85 13.23 0.29
CA GLY A 138 4.31 12.60 -0.92
C GLY A 138 5.25 11.56 -1.54
N LYS A 139 6.01 10.82 -0.71
CA LYS A 139 7.00 9.84 -1.18
C LYS A 139 6.39 8.78 -2.10
N ARG A 140 5.14 8.37 -1.90
CA ARG A 140 4.49 7.40 -2.80
C ARG A 140 4.28 7.95 -4.19
N GLN A 141 3.87 9.21 -4.31
CA GLN A 141 3.75 9.89 -5.60
C GLN A 141 5.13 10.00 -6.27
N GLU A 142 6.19 10.27 -5.51
CA GLU A 142 7.57 10.23 -6.01
C GLU A 142 7.90 8.84 -6.57
N LEU A 143 7.72 7.77 -5.77
CA LEU A 143 7.98 6.38 -6.17
C LEU A 143 7.16 5.93 -7.39
N GLU A 144 5.93 6.42 -7.52
CA GLU A 144 5.05 6.12 -8.64
C GLU A 144 5.37 6.97 -9.88
N SER A 145 5.90 8.18 -9.72
CA SER A 145 6.35 9.02 -10.82
C SER A 145 7.67 8.54 -11.45
N MET A 146 8.45 7.74 -10.72
CA MET A 146 9.65 7.11 -11.26
C MET A 146 9.25 6.17 -12.40
N GLN A 147 9.42 6.63 -13.63
CA GLN A 147 9.29 5.78 -14.80
C GLN A 147 10.29 4.62 -14.67
N PRO A 148 9.94 3.41 -15.15
CA PRO A 148 11.00 2.45 -15.46
C PRO A 148 11.92 3.16 -16.47
N ARG A 149 13.22 3.31 -16.14
CA ARG A 149 14.22 3.70 -17.13
C ARG A 149 14.23 2.61 -18.20
N GLY A 150 13.39 2.78 -19.21
CA GLY A 150 13.27 1.95 -20.39
C GLY A 150 13.62 2.80 -21.61
N ARG A 151 14.89 3.19 -21.71
CA ARG A 151 15.58 3.40 -22.98
C ARG A 151 17.05 3.06 -22.79
N ASP A 152 17.44 1.94 -23.39
CA ASP A 152 18.59 1.72 -24.27
C ASP A 152 18.34 0.33 -24.90
N GLU A 153 18.58 -0.04 -26.14
CA GLU A 153 18.90 0.58 -27.43
C GLU A 153 18.81 -0.62 -28.40
N GLY A 154 18.33 -0.42 -29.63
CA GLY A 154 18.24 -1.50 -30.61
C GLY A 154 17.54 -1.04 -31.88
N HIS A 155 18.25 -0.23 -32.67
CA HIS A 155 18.01 -0.11 -34.09
C HIS A 155 18.03 -1.51 -34.74
N ASP A 156 17.09 -1.74 -35.64
CA ASP A 156 17.35 -2.19 -37.01
C ASP A 156 16.24 -1.62 -37.93
#